data_AF-A0A9E1MFI5-F1
#
_entry.id   AF-A0A9E1MFI5-F1
#
_cell.length_a   1.000
_cell.length_b   1.000
_cell.length_c   1.000
_cell.angle_alpha   90.00
_cell.angle_beta   90.00
_cell.angle_gamma   90.00
#
_symmetry.space_group_name_H-M   'P 1'
#
loop_
_entity.id
_entity.type
_entity.pdbx_description
1 polymer ?
#
loop_
_entity_poly.entity_id
_entity_poly.type
_entity_poly.pdbx_seq_one_letter_code
_entity_poly.pdbx_strand_id
1 'polypeptide(L)'
;MTLHTNLSFETATGSIDYPFTNDYMFRAILQKDKQVLKALIAALLHLKKESIHDVAITNPIELGAAISDKDFILDIRVNLNNEQLIDLEMQMSNEYNWSERSISYAARSFDQLNSGEEYKEVLPVHSIGFLNFTLFEDQPEFFATYELRNKKNRASLQ
;
A
#
# COMPACT_ATOMS: atom_id res chain seq x y z
N MET A 1 3.99 -39.56 -29.29
CA MET A 1 3.04 -38.43 -29.33
C MET A 1 3.06 -37.81 -27.94
N THR A 2 3.88 -36.78 -27.73
CA THR A 2 4.13 -36.19 -26.42
C THR A 2 3.06 -35.13 -26.18
N LEU A 3 2.19 -35.34 -25.19
CA LEU A 3 1.18 -34.36 -24.78
C LEU A 3 1.89 -33.21 -24.07
N HIS A 4 2.13 -32.11 -24.78
CA HIS A 4 2.46 -30.83 -24.15
C HIS A 4 1.18 -30.29 -23.52
N THR A 5 0.98 -30.55 -22.23
CA THR A 5 -0.01 -29.80 -21.45
C THR A 5 0.47 -28.37 -21.34
N ASN A 6 -0.12 -27.46 -22.11
CA ASN A 6 0.01 -26.02 -21.89
C ASN A 6 -0.58 -25.71 -20.51
N LEU A 7 0.27 -25.69 -19.49
CA LEU A 7 -0.06 -25.13 -18.18
C LEU A 7 -0.22 -23.62 -18.36
N SER A 8 -1.47 -23.19 -18.55
CA SER A 8 -1.84 -21.78 -18.51
C SER A 8 -2.13 -21.38 -17.06
N PHE A 9 -1.82 -20.13 -16.67
CA PHE A 9 -2.22 -19.60 -15.36
C PHE A 9 -3.74 -19.60 -15.17
N GLU A 10 -4.50 -19.52 -16.27
CA GLU A 10 -5.98 -19.51 -16.25
C GLU A 10 -6.58 -20.81 -15.72
N THR A 11 -5.87 -21.94 -15.86
CA THR A 11 -6.31 -23.27 -15.42
C THR A 11 -5.50 -23.80 -14.23
N ALA A 12 -4.68 -22.96 -13.60
CA ALA A 12 -3.88 -23.36 -12.44
C ALA A 12 -4.80 -23.65 -11.24
N THR A 13 -4.56 -24.78 -10.57
CA THR A 13 -5.30 -25.20 -9.36
C THR A 13 -4.30 -25.74 -8.33
N GLY A 14 -4.69 -25.79 -7.06
CA GLY A 14 -3.85 -26.24 -5.94
C GLY A 14 -3.65 -25.17 -4.88
N SER A 15 -2.99 -25.52 -3.78
CA SER A 15 -2.62 -24.57 -2.73
C SER A 15 -1.43 -23.73 -3.18
N ILE A 16 -1.48 -22.43 -2.86
CA ILE A 16 -0.33 -21.53 -3.03
C ILE A 16 0.41 -21.51 -1.69
N ASP A 17 1.64 -22.03 -1.67
CA ASP A 17 2.44 -22.12 -0.44
C ASP A 17 2.70 -20.75 0.19
N TYR A 18 2.89 -19.73 -0.66
CA TYR A 18 3.12 -18.34 -0.26
C TYR A 18 2.15 -17.42 -1.02
N PRO A 19 0.96 -17.14 -0.47
CA PRO A 19 -0.03 -16.27 -1.11
C PRO A 19 0.46 -14.82 -1.16
N PHE A 20 -0.20 -13.98 -1.97
CA PHE A 20 0.08 -12.54 -2.00
C PHE A 20 -0.17 -11.85 -0.66
N THR A 21 -0.97 -12.47 0.21
CA THR A 21 -1.23 -12.00 1.58
C THR A 21 -0.08 -12.26 2.56
N ASN A 22 1.00 -12.89 2.10
CA ASN A 22 2.24 -12.99 2.86
C ASN A 22 3.04 -11.69 2.69
N ASP A 23 3.49 -11.11 3.80
CA ASP A 23 4.22 -9.83 3.83
C ASP A 23 5.42 -9.79 2.84
N TYR A 24 6.27 -10.81 2.88
CA TYR A 24 7.42 -10.88 1.98
C TYR A 24 6.99 -10.94 0.50
N MET A 25 5.98 -11.75 0.17
CA MET A 25 5.49 -11.86 -1.21
C MET A 25 4.83 -10.56 -1.70
N PHE A 26 4.05 -9.90 -0.84
CA PHE A 26 3.44 -8.62 -1.11
C PHE A 26 4.50 -7.58 -1.53
N ARG A 27 5.54 -7.43 -0.70
CA ARG A 27 6.65 -6.51 -0.95
C ARG A 27 7.46 -6.93 -2.18
N ALA A 28 7.83 -8.20 -2.30
CA ALA A 28 8.67 -8.70 -3.37
C ALA A 28 8.03 -8.54 -4.75
N ILE A 29 6.74 -8.86 -4.88
CA ILE A 29 6.02 -8.74 -6.17
C ILE A 29 5.89 -7.27 -6.57
N LEU A 30 5.43 -6.41 -5.66
CA LEU A 30 5.22 -5.00 -5.94
C LEU A 30 6.54 -4.24 -6.19
N GLN A 31 7.63 -4.64 -5.53
CA GLN A 31 8.96 -4.10 -5.79
C GLN A 31 9.55 -4.57 -7.12
N LYS A 32 9.33 -5.85 -7.48
CA LYS A 32 9.87 -6.42 -8.72
C LYS A 32 9.12 -5.94 -9.95
N ASP A 33 7.80 -5.73 -9.85
CA ASP A 33 6.96 -5.34 -10.98
C ASP A 33 6.26 -4.00 -10.73
N LYS A 34 6.90 -2.93 -11.23
CA LYS A 34 6.35 -1.57 -11.17
C LYS A 34 5.02 -1.42 -11.91
N GLN A 35 4.72 -2.25 -12.93
CA GLN A 35 3.44 -2.17 -13.64
C GLN A 35 2.30 -2.70 -12.77
N VAL A 36 2.54 -3.75 -11.99
CA VAL A 36 1.58 -4.26 -11.00
C VAL A 36 1.34 -3.21 -9.92
N LEU A 37 2.39 -2.64 -9.33
CA LEU A 37 2.26 -1.57 -8.33
C LEU A 37 1.50 -0.36 -8.87
N LYS A 38 1.85 0.09 -10.08
CA LYS A 38 1.15 1.19 -10.78
C LYS A 38 -0.33 0.87 -10.99
N ALA A 39 -0.66 -0.32 -11.45
CA ALA A 39 -2.04 -0.74 -11.69
C ALA A 39 -2.85 -0.82 -10.39
N LEU A 40 -2.24 -1.34 -9.32
CA LEU A 40 -2.84 -1.41 -8.00
C LEU A 40 -3.17 0.00 -7.47
N ILE A 41 -2.19 0.90 -7.47
CA ILE A 41 -2.38 2.30 -7.02
C ILE A 41 -3.45 3.00 -7.86
N ALA A 42 -3.42 2.83 -9.18
CA ALA A 42 -4.43 3.42 -10.06
C ALA A 42 -5.85 2.96 -9.72
N ALA A 43 -6.02 1.68 -9.44
CA ALA A 43 -7.32 1.12 -9.06
C ALA A 43 -7.81 1.65 -7.71
N LEU A 44 -6.94 1.68 -6.70
CA LEU A 44 -7.28 2.08 -5.33
C LEU A 44 -7.62 3.56 -5.21
N LEU A 45 -6.90 4.42 -5.94
CA LEU A 45 -7.10 5.87 -5.91
C LEU A 45 -8.01 6.37 -7.05
N HIS A 46 -8.61 5.46 -7.82
CA HIS A 46 -9.44 5.76 -8.99
C HIS A 46 -8.76 6.69 -10.00
N LEU A 47 -7.46 6.52 -10.18
CA LEU A 47 -6.65 7.31 -11.11
C LEU A 47 -6.66 6.68 -12.50
N LYS A 48 -6.54 7.53 -13.52
CA LYS A 48 -6.30 7.07 -14.89
C LYS A 48 -4.86 6.58 -14.99
N LYS A 49 -4.61 5.44 -15.65
CA LYS A 49 -3.26 4.88 -15.77
C LYS A 49 -2.28 5.85 -16.45
N GLU A 50 -2.79 6.70 -17.32
CA GLU A 50 -2.05 7.72 -18.06
C GLU A 50 -1.61 8.90 -17.17
N SER A 51 -2.28 9.16 -16.05
CA SER A 51 -1.89 10.24 -15.12
C SER A 51 -0.71 9.83 -14.23
N ILE A 52 -0.44 8.54 -14.10
CA ILE A 52 0.69 8.02 -13.35
C ILE A 52 1.88 7.88 -14.30
N HIS A 53 2.87 8.74 -14.18
CA HIS A 53 4.08 8.71 -15.02
C HIS A 53 5.29 8.13 -14.29
N ASP A 54 5.36 8.25 -12.96
CA ASP A 54 6.38 7.59 -12.16
C ASP A 54 5.84 6.97 -10.86
N VAL A 55 6.45 5.85 -10.47
CA VAL A 55 6.17 5.13 -9.22
C VAL A 55 7.51 4.65 -8.66
N ALA A 56 7.90 5.20 -7.51
CA ALA A 56 9.17 4.90 -6.85
C ALA A 56 8.94 4.41 -5.42
N ILE A 57 9.39 3.18 -5.12
CA ILE A 57 9.41 2.69 -3.75
C ILE A 57 10.59 3.34 -3.01
N THR A 58 10.32 3.91 -1.84
CA THR A 58 11.32 4.65 -1.04
C THR A 58 11.90 3.84 0.11
N ASN A 59 11.32 2.67 0.43
CA ASN A 59 11.76 1.73 1.47
C ASN A 59 11.97 0.30 0.91
N PRO A 60 12.83 0.10 -0.10
CA PRO A 60 12.99 -1.21 -0.73
C PRO A 60 13.53 -2.26 0.26
N ILE A 61 13.09 -3.50 0.11
CA ILE A 61 13.63 -4.65 0.83
C ILE A 61 14.75 -5.34 0.04
N GLU A 62 15.69 -5.96 0.74
CA GLU A 62 16.65 -6.89 0.13
C GLU A 62 16.01 -8.26 -0.11
N LEU A 63 15.80 -8.59 -1.38
CA LEU A 63 15.21 -9.88 -1.76
C LEU A 63 16.16 -11.03 -1.41
N GLY A 64 15.71 -11.94 -0.55
CA GLY A 64 16.47 -13.12 -0.14
C GLY A 64 17.21 -12.96 1.20
N ALA A 65 17.25 -11.75 1.77
CA ALA A 65 17.81 -11.50 3.11
C ALA A 65 16.75 -11.50 4.23
N ALA A 66 15.47 -11.41 3.87
CA ALA A 66 14.40 -11.12 4.81
C ALA A 66 13.84 -12.37 5.52
N ILE A 67 14.48 -12.81 6.60
CA ILE A 67 13.82 -13.63 7.65
C ILE A 67 14.10 -13.09 9.08
N SER A 68 15.08 -12.20 9.29
CA SER A 68 15.43 -11.76 10.66
C SER A 68 14.80 -10.44 11.13
N ASP A 69 14.39 -9.57 10.23
CA ASP A 69 14.14 -8.17 10.61
C ASP A 69 12.67 -7.94 10.90
N LYS A 70 12.30 -8.20 12.15
CA LYS A 70 11.01 -7.84 12.78
C LYS A 70 10.74 -6.32 12.88
N ASP A 71 11.54 -5.49 12.20
CA ASP A 71 11.55 -4.04 12.38
C ASP A 71 10.87 -3.27 11.23
N PHE A 72 10.30 -3.94 10.23
CA PHE A 72 9.55 -3.24 9.21
C PHE A 72 8.13 -2.89 9.71
N ILE A 73 8.01 -1.66 10.20
CA ILE A 73 6.79 -1.05 10.73
C ILE A 73 5.75 -0.77 9.62
N LEU A 74 6.19 -0.53 8.37
CA LEU A 74 5.36 -0.26 7.19
C LEU A 74 5.81 -1.12 6.00
N ASP A 75 4.88 -1.71 5.25
CA ASP A 75 5.21 -2.64 4.16
C ASP A 75 5.83 -1.96 2.94
N ILE A 76 5.16 -0.96 2.35
CA ILE A 76 5.67 -0.26 1.15
C ILE A 76 5.30 1.23 1.21
N ARG A 77 6.30 2.09 1.06
CA ARG A 77 6.15 3.53 0.83
C ARG A 77 6.51 3.86 -0.60
N VAL A 78 5.64 4.61 -1.25
CA VAL A 78 5.72 4.95 -2.67
C VAL A 78 5.68 6.46 -2.81
N ASN A 79 6.63 7.02 -3.55
CA ASN A 79 6.51 8.35 -4.13
C ASN A 79 5.84 8.19 -5.51
N LEU A 80 4.64 8.77 -5.66
CA LEU A 80 3.86 8.77 -6.88
C LEU A 80 4.04 10.13 -7.57
N ASN A 81 4.58 10.11 -8.79
CA ASN A 81 4.81 11.29 -9.64
C ASN A 81 5.65 12.42 -9.02
N ASN A 82 6.29 12.23 -7.86
CA ASN A 82 6.87 13.32 -7.06
C ASN A 82 5.85 14.37 -6.59
N GLU A 83 4.60 13.95 -6.43
CA GLU A 83 3.47 14.82 -6.07
C GLU A 83 2.73 14.35 -4.82
N GLN A 84 2.84 13.08 -4.45
CA GLN A 84 2.18 12.51 -3.29
C GLN A 84 2.91 11.26 -2.80
N LEU A 85 2.81 11.00 -1.50
CA LEU A 85 3.29 9.76 -0.87
C LEU A 85 2.12 8.79 -0.68
N ILE A 86 2.39 7.51 -0.93
CA ILE A 86 1.43 6.44 -0.70
C ILE A 86 2.09 5.39 0.20
N ASP A 87 1.46 5.13 1.32
CA ASP A 87 1.81 4.04 2.22
C ASP A 87 0.84 2.88 1.97
N LEU A 88 1.38 1.70 1.69
CA LEU A 88 0.62 0.45 1.56
C LEU A 88 1.00 -0.45 2.73
N GLU A 89 -0.01 -0.96 3.44
CA GLU A 89 0.16 -1.81 4.61
C GLU A 89 -0.83 -2.98 4.57
N MET A 90 -0.36 -4.19 4.80
CA MET A 90 -1.14 -5.42 4.80
C MET A 90 -1.18 -6.05 6.20
N GLN A 91 -2.39 -6.21 6.74
CA GLN A 91 -2.58 -6.74 8.08
C GLN A 91 -3.57 -7.91 8.07
N MET A 92 -3.01 -9.12 8.21
CA MET A 92 -3.79 -10.36 8.19
C MET A 92 -4.37 -10.76 9.56
N SER A 93 -3.76 -10.28 10.64
CA SER A 93 -4.19 -10.53 12.02
C SER A 93 -4.80 -9.28 12.65
N ASN A 94 -5.93 -9.41 13.34
CA ASN A 94 -6.51 -8.28 14.07
C ASN A 94 -5.81 -8.10 15.43
N GLU A 95 -4.97 -7.07 15.52
CA GLU A 95 -4.27 -6.67 16.75
C GLU A 95 -5.03 -5.60 17.56
N TYR A 96 -6.26 -5.24 17.14
CA TYR A 96 -7.14 -4.26 17.79
C TYR A 96 -6.53 -2.86 17.98
N ASN A 97 -5.48 -2.52 17.22
CA ASN A 97 -4.78 -1.23 17.26
C ASN A 97 -4.57 -0.63 15.87
N TRP A 98 -5.30 -1.13 14.86
CA TRP A 98 -5.14 -0.72 13.47
C TRP A 98 -5.43 0.77 13.27
N SER A 99 -6.47 1.30 13.92
CA SER A 99 -6.85 2.71 13.80
C SER A 99 -5.73 3.63 14.29
N GLU A 100 -5.14 3.34 15.45
CA GLU A 100 -4.04 4.11 16.03
C GLU A 100 -2.77 3.99 15.19
N ARG A 101 -2.44 2.78 14.71
CA ARG A 101 -1.27 2.53 13.88
C ARG A 101 -1.36 3.22 12.52
N SER A 102 -2.49 3.09 11.83
CA SER A 102 -2.68 3.69 10.50
C SER A 102 -2.56 5.21 10.55
N ILE A 103 -3.15 5.86 11.57
CA ILE A 103 -2.99 7.31 11.80
C ILE A 103 -1.53 7.65 12.12
N SER A 104 -0.88 6.89 13.00
CA SER A 104 0.53 7.14 13.35
C SER A 104 1.46 7.01 12.14
N TYR A 105 1.19 6.09 11.22
CA TYR A 105 2.00 5.90 10.02
C TYR A 105 1.79 7.04 9.04
N ALA A 106 0.53 7.38 8.75
CA ALA A 106 0.19 8.52 7.91
C ALA A 106 0.84 9.82 8.42
N ALA A 107 0.80 10.06 9.74
CA ALA A 107 1.43 11.23 10.36
C ALA A 107 2.95 11.24 10.21
N ARG A 108 3.63 10.10 10.41
CA ARG A 108 5.09 9.98 10.22
C ARG A 108 5.50 10.15 8.75
N SER A 109 4.68 9.68 7.82
CA SER A 109 4.92 9.88 6.39
C SER A 109 4.67 11.32 5.97
N PHE A 110 3.74 12.02 6.63
CA PHE A 110 3.49 13.44 6.38
C PHE A 110 4.61 14.33 6.93
N ASP A 111 5.25 13.92 8.03
CA ASP A 111 6.46 14.55 8.58
C ASP A 111 7.71 14.24 7.73
N GLN A 112 7.61 14.45 6.41
CA GLN A 112 8.64 14.13 5.42
C GLN A 112 9.67 15.26 5.21
N LEU A 113 9.46 16.43 5.81
CA LEU A 113 10.29 17.60 5.54
C LEU A 113 11.58 17.56 6.35
N ASN A 114 12.68 17.88 5.70
CA ASN A 114 13.98 18.06 6.32
C ASN A 114 14.12 19.46 6.92
N SER A 115 15.08 19.59 7.85
CA SER A 115 15.40 20.89 8.44
C SER A 115 15.81 21.90 7.34
N GLY A 116 15.03 22.97 7.21
CA GLY A 116 15.28 24.04 6.24
C GLY A 116 14.32 24.04 5.05
N GLU A 117 13.52 22.99 4.87
CA GLU A 117 12.45 22.94 3.86
C GLU A 117 11.22 23.70 4.35
N GLU A 118 10.46 24.27 3.41
CA GLU A 118 9.25 25.02 3.73
C GLU A 118 8.05 24.09 3.89
N TYR A 119 7.19 24.33 4.89
CA TYR A 119 5.97 23.53 5.10
C TYR A 119 5.03 23.43 3.88
N LYS A 120 5.11 24.38 2.94
CA LYS A 120 4.34 24.37 1.69
C LYS A 120 4.81 23.29 0.69
N GLU A 121 6.01 22.73 0.90
CA GLU A 121 6.62 21.69 0.07
C GLU A 121 6.21 20.28 0.52
N VAL A 122 5.40 20.16 1.59
CA VAL A 122 4.90 18.88 2.06
C VAL A 122 4.02 18.23 1.00
N LEU A 123 4.30 16.97 0.69
CA LEU A 123 3.49 16.17 -0.21
C LEU A 123 2.30 15.58 0.57
N PRO A 124 1.09 15.55 -0.03
CA PRO A 124 -0.03 14.83 0.54
C PRO A 124 0.28 13.33 0.70
N VAL A 125 -0.33 12.71 1.70
CA VAL A 125 -0.12 11.29 2.05
C VAL A 125 -1.42 10.52 1.93
N HIS A 126 -1.40 9.40 1.20
CA HIS A 126 -2.45 8.38 1.22
C HIS A 126 -1.95 7.14 1.95
N SER A 127 -2.56 6.80 3.08
CA SER A 127 -2.30 5.53 3.77
C SER A 127 -3.41 4.53 3.44
N ILE A 128 -3.04 3.38 2.87
CA ILE A 128 -3.95 2.36 2.38
C ILE A 128 -3.68 1.03 3.10
N GLY A 129 -4.70 0.56 3.82
CA GLY A 129 -4.68 -0.71 4.54
C GLY A 129 -5.39 -1.83 3.80
N PHE A 130 -4.75 -3.00 3.70
CA PHE A 130 -5.38 -4.25 3.28
C PHE A 130 -5.63 -5.12 4.51
N LEU A 131 -6.89 -5.22 4.92
CA LEU A 131 -7.28 -5.91 6.15
C LEU A 131 -7.99 -7.22 5.84
N ASN A 132 -7.60 -8.29 6.53
CA ASN A 132 -8.31 -9.57 6.51
C ASN A 132 -9.34 -9.69 7.64
N PHE A 133 -9.83 -8.55 8.15
CA PHE A 133 -10.84 -8.47 9.19
C PHE A 133 -11.67 -7.20 8.99
N THR A 134 -12.90 -7.21 9.50
CA THR A 134 -13.78 -6.04 9.50
C THR A 134 -13.30 -5.05 10.55
N LEU A 135 -12.98 -3.81 10.15
CA LEU A 135 -12.49 -2.80 11.10
C LEU A 135 -13.58 -2.31 12.06
N PHE A 136 -14.79 -2.05 11.52
CA PHE A 136 -15.96 -1.60 12.29
C PHE A 136 -17.13 -2.54 12.01
N GLU A 137 -17.40 -3.46 12.93
CA GLU A 137 -18.45 -4.50 12.76
C GLU A 137 -19.86 -3.93 12.66
N ASP A 138 -20.10 -2.74 13.23
CA ASP A 138 -21.38 -2.05 13.15
C ASP A 138 -21.60 -1.34 11.80
N GLN A 139 -20.53 -1.07 11.06
CA GLN A 139 -20.54 -0.37 9.77
C GLN A 139 -19.54 -1.04 8.80
N PRO A 140 -19.79 -2.28 8.38
CA PRO A 140 -18.87 -2.99 7.52
C PRO A 140 -18.84 -2.36 6.13
N GLU A 141 -17.64 -2.00 5.68
CA GLU A 141 -17.38 -1.49 4.33
C GLU A 141 -16.25 -2.28 3.68
N PHE A 142 -16.42 -2.64 2.41
CA PHE A 142 -15.35 -3.28 1.63
C PHE A 142 -14.18 -2.33 1.38
N PHE A 143 -14.48 -1.06 1.12
CA PHE A 143 -13.50 -0.01 0.86
C PHE A 143 -13.96 1.27 1.55
N ALA A 144 -13.36 1.57 2.71
CA ALA A 144 -13.67 2.78 3.48
C ALA A 144 -12.59 3.85 3.26
N THR A 145 -13.01 5.11 3.18
CA THR A 145 -12.09 6.26 3.04
C THR A 145 -12.30 7.25 4.18
N TYR A 146 -11.21 7.60 4.86
CA TYR A 146 -11.18 8.55 5.97
C TYR A 146 -10.31 9.74 5.60
N GLU A 147 -10.78 10.96 5.90
CA GLU A 147 -10.14 12.20 5.46
C GLU A 147 -10.09 13.23 6.59
N LEU A 148 -8.98 13.96 6.68
CA LEU A 148 -8.91 15.17 7.50
C LEU A 148 -9.54 16.35 6.73
N ARG A 149 -10.81 16.62 7.05
CA ARG A 149 -11.61 17.65 6.35
C ARG A 149 -12.37 18.55 7.30
N ASN A 150 -12.68 19.75 6.81
CA ASN A 150 -13.53 20.71 7.50
C ASN A 150 -14.92 20.13 7.74
N LYS A 151 -15.37 20.16 9.00
CA LYS A 151 -16.66 19.57 9.39
C LYS A 151 -17.88 20.21 8.71
N LYS A 152 -17.85 21.50 8.40
CA LYS A 152 -19.00 22.24 7.86
C LYS A 152 -19.10 22.16 6.35
N ASN A 153 -18.01 22.48 5.65
CA ASN A 153 -18.01 22.59 4.20
C ASN A 153 -17.32 21.41 3.50
N ARG A 154 -16.78 20.44 4.27
CA ARG A 154 -16.06 19.26 3.77
C ARG A 154 -14.81 19.57 2.95
N ALA A 155 -14.32 20.82 2.99
CA ALA A 155 -13.04 21.16 2.38
C ALA A 155 -11.90 20.43 3.09
N SER A 156 -11.06 19.74 2.34
CA SER A 156 -9.86 19.09 2.86
C SER A 156 -8.81 20.13 3.24
N LEU A 157 -7.97 19.82 4.23
CA LEU A 157 -6.89 20.72 4.65
C LEU A 157 -5.72 20.77 3.65
N GLN A 158 -5.70 19.86 2.67
CA GLN A 158 -4.99 19.89 1.39
C GLN A 158 -5.83 19.10 0.38
#